data_AF-A0A059F0B9-F1
#
_entry.id   AF-A0A059F0B9-F1
#
_cell.length_a   1.000
_cell.length_b   1.000
_cell.length_c   1.000
_cell.angle_alpha   90.00
_cell.angle_beta   90.00
_cell.angle_gamma   90.00
#
_symmetry.space_group_name_H-M   'P 1'
#
loop_
_entity.id
_entity.type
_entity.pdbx_description
1 polymer ?
#
loop_
_entity_poly.entity_id
_entity_poly.type
_entity_poly.pdbx_seq_one_letter_code
_entity_poly.pdbx_strand_id
1 'polypeptide(L)'
;MKTITISNLKPYKIKKDILIKEVKTNKPITLLLNNEIPLLSIRNHFMTSIPLKKNAKLTCNEKVEIVIEEKRSKSMVCVKLKPGCNIYSNNKDIAFNQVSAQSNSRSSLVAVINNVDVTLCNLNAEVTVTQIEFKYKANDEQKFYVLGDEPMFLFALD
;
A
#
# COMPACT_ATOMS: atom_id res chain seq x y z
N MET A 1 13.15 -16.87 4.61
CA MET A 1 13.05 -15.39 4.79
C MET A 1 14.46 -14.81 4.79
N LYS A 2 14.62 -13.55 4.39
CA LYS A 2 15.93 -12.86 4.31
C LYS A 2 15.76 -11.41 4.78
N THR A 3 16.75 -10.87 5.49
CA THR A 3 16.82 -9.43 5.78
C THR A 3 17.61 -8.71 4.70
N ILE A 4 17.12 -7.56 4.25
CA ILE A 4 17.86 -6.64 3.39
C ILE A 4 17.93 -5.25 4.03
N THR A 5 19.01 -4.53 3.76
CA THR A 5 19.21 -3.16 4.26
C THR A 5 19.04 -2.18 3.11
N ILE A 6 18.16 -1.21 3.28
CA ILE A 6 18.00 -0.08 2.35
C ILE A 6 18.73 1.12 2.97
N SER A 7 19.60 1.75 2.17
CA SER A 7 20.38 2.90 2.61
C SER A 7 19.61 4.21 2.40
N ASN A 8 19.91 5.20 3.24
CA ASN A 8 19.28 6.51 3.18
C ASN A 8 19.36 7.15 1.78
N LEU A 9 18.20 7.57 1.26
CA LEU A 9 17.98 8.21 -0.05
C LEU A 9 18.58 7.46 -1.26
N LYS A 10 18.93 6.18 -1.11
CA LYS A 10 19.49 5.35 -2.17
C LYS A 10 18.48 4.31 -2.64
N PRO A 11 18.03 4.36 -3.92
CA PRO A 11 17.11 3.37 -4.44
C PRO A 11 17.66 1.95 -4.37
N TYR A 12 16.91 1.06 -3.73
CA TYR A 12 17.16 -0.38 -3.74
C TYR A 12 16.28 -1.05 -4.77
N LYS A 13 16.88 -1.68 -5.79
CA LYS A 13 16.15 -2.40 -6.85
C LYS A 13 15.87 -3.84 -6.45
N ILE A 14 14.59 -4.20 -6.44
CA ILE A 14 14.11 -5.56 -6.19
C ILE A 14 14.49 -6.49 -7.35
N LYS A 15 15.19 -7.60 -7.06
CA LYS A 15 15.72 -8.53 -8.08
C LYS A 15 14.75 -9.64 -8.52
N LYS A 16 13.76 -9.95 -7.69
CA LYS A 16 12.74 -10.99 -7.88
C LYS A 16 11.45 -10.57 -7.18
N ASP A 17 10.35 -11.23 -7.43
CA ASP A 17 9.12 -10.98 -6.69
C ASP A 17 9.29 -11.37 -5.21
N ILE A 18 8.93 -10.45 -4.31
CA ILE A 18 9.09 -10.61 -2.86
C ILE A 18 7.83 -10.20 -2.11
N LEU A 19 7.76 -10.59 -0.85
CA LEU A 19 6.83 -10.06 0.14
C LEU A 19 7.61 -9.39 1.25
N ILE A 20 7.38 -8.10 1.51
CA ILE A 20 7.85 -7.47 2.75
C ILE A 20 6.97 -7.99 3.88
N LYS A 21 7.61 -8.62 4.87
CA LYS A 21 6.96 -9.19 6.05
C LYS A 21 7.07 -8.28 7.26
N GLU A 22 8.15 -7.51 7.32
CA GLU A 22 8.46 -6.68 8.47
C GLU A 22 9.38 -5.53 8.05
N VAL A 23 9.18 -4.39 8.71
CA VAL A 23 10.09 -3.25 8.63
C VAL A 23 10.65 -2.96 10.02
N LYS A 24 11.97 -3.10 10.17
CA LYS A 24 12.71 -2.91 11.42
C LYS A 24 13.28 -1.50 11.50
N THR A 25 12.71 -0.70 12.39
CA THR A 25 13.20 0.65 12.67
C THR A 25 12.90 1.04 14.13
N ASN A 26 13.76 1.88 14.70
CA ASN A 26 13.58 2.53 15.99
C ASN A 26 13.35 4.06 15.84
N LYS A 27 13.24 4.53 14.60
CA LYS A 27 12.98 5.93 14.23
C LYS A 27 11.78 6.00 13.28
N PRO A 28 11.08 7.15 13.21
CA PRO A 28 10.14 7.39 12.13
C PRO A 28 10.86 7.25 10.78
N ILE A 29 10.30 6.47 9.86
CA ILE A 29 10.80 6.33 8.49
C ILE A 29 9.66 6.49 7.50
N THR A 30 10.00 6.89 6.28
CA THR A 30 9.11 6.82 5.13
C THR A 30 9.72 5.86 4.13
N LEU A 31 9.04 4.75 3.85
CA LEU A 31 9.43 3.80 2.81
C LEU A 31 8.55 4.06 1.58
N LEU A 32 9.17 4.41 0.47
CA LEU A 32 8.50 4.71 -0.80
C LEU A 32 8.78 3.62 -1.83
N LEU A 33 7.75 3.26 -2.59
CA LEU A 33 7.84 2.48 -3.80
C LEU A 33 7.90 3.41 -5.01
N ASN A 34 8.92 3.21 -5.85
CA ASN A 34 9.20 3.98 -7.05
C ASN A 34 9.26 5.51 -6.80
N ASN A 35 9.68 5.93 -5.60
CA ASN A 35 9.73 7.32 -5.12
C ASN A 35 8.37 8.04 -5.01
N GLU A 36 7.26 7.35 -5.20
CA GLU A 36 5.93 7.98 -5.27
C GLU A 36 4.94 7.38 -4.28
N ILE A 37 4.97 6.07 -4.11
CA ILE A 37 3.91 5.38 -3.39
C ILE A 37 4.39 5.06 -1.98
N PRO A 38 3.82 5.67 -0.92
CA PRO A 38 4.19 5.31 0.44
C PRO A 38 3.77 3.86 0.72
N LEU A 39 4.72 3.05 1.14
CA LEU A 39 4.49 1.70 1.65
C LEU A 39 4.46 1.66 3.18
N LEU A 40 5.08 2.67 3.81
CA LEU A 40 5.08 2.84 5.26
C LEU A 40 5.42 4.29 5.64
N SER A 41 4.69 4.86 6.60
CA SER A 41 5.23 5.88 7.50
C SER A 41 4.73 5.63 8.92
N ILE A 42 5.59 5.07 9.77
CA ILE A 42 5.28 4.67 11.14
C ILE A 42 6.52 4.91 12.02
N ARG A 43 6.29 5.21 13.31
CA ARG A 43 7.30 5.13 14.36
C ARG A 43 7.31 3.69 14.90
N ASN A 44 8.40 2.95 14.68
CA ASN A 44 8.70 1.58 15.17
C ASN A 44 8.27 0.38 14.29
N HIS A 45 8.81 -0.77 14.67
CA HIS A 45 8.63 -2.11 14.09
C HIS A 45 7.20 -2.41 13.63
N PHE A 46 7.04 -2.71 12.34
CA PHE A 46 5.74 -2.94 11.74
C PHE A 46 5.69 -4.29 11.02
N MET A 47 4.73 -5.13 11.41
CA MET A 47 4.39 -6.35 10.70
C MET A 47 3.50 -6.01 9.51
N THR A 48 3.88 -6.49 8.33
CA THR A 48 3.16 -6.19 7.10
C THR A 48 3.17 -7.35 6.12
N SER A 49 2.45 -7.21 5.02
CA SER A 49 2.46 -8.18 3.92
C SER A 49 2.30 -7.42 2.61
N ILE A 50 3.34 -6.66 2.28
CA ILE A 50 3.41 -5.83 1.07
C ILE A 50 4.14 -6.61 -0.04
N PRO A 51 3.42 -7.16 -1.02
CA PRO A 51 4.06 -7.80 -2.17
C PRO A 51 4.77 -6.74 -3.03
N LEU A 52 5.93 -7.07 -3.61
CA LEU A 52 6.62 -6.21 -4.56
C LEU A 52 7.11 -7.02 -5.76
N LYS A 53 6.92 -6.48 -6.96
CA LYS A 53 7.39 -7.10 -8.21
C LYS A 53 8.89 -6.89 -8.42
N LYS A 54 9.50 -7.79 -9.18
CA LYS A 54 10.84 -7.62 -9.76
C LYS A 54 10.92 -6.25 -10.45
N ASN A 55 12.06 -5.59 -10.28
CA ASN A 55 12.37 -4.24 -10.73
C ASN A 55 11.70 -3.09 -9.98
N ALA A 56 10.82 -3.34 -9.01
CA ALA A 56 10.37 -2.30 -8.07
C ALA A 56 11.58 -1.63 -7.43
N LYS A 57 11.50 -0.31 -7.20
CA LYS A 57 12.52 0.46 -6.51
C LYS A 57 12.00 0.89 -5.15
N LEU A 58 12.73 0.59 -4.10
CA LEU A 58 12.43 1.07 -2.76
C LEU A 58 13.38 2.21 -2.39
N THR A 59 12.86 3.28 -1.85
CA THR A 59 13.63 4.39 -1.26
C THR A 59 13.12 4.69 0.12
N CYS A 60 14.02 5.16 0.97
CA CYS A 60 13.69 5.57 2.32
C CYS A 60 14.52 6.77 2.73
N ASN A 61 13.98 7.58 3.64
CA ASN A 61 14.63 8.76 4.20
C ASN A 61 15.63 8.46 5.31
N GLU A 62 15.80 7.18 5.67
CA GLU A 62 16.70 6.70 6.71
C GLU A 62 17.23 5.31 6.35
N LYS A 63 18.32 4.87 6.99
CA LYS A 63 18.75 3.47 6.86
C LYS A 63 17.73 2.57 7.55
N VAL A 64 17.20 1.56 6.84
CA VAL A 64 16.22 0.62 7.37
C VAL A 64 16.55 -0.82 7.01
N GLU A 65 16.22 -1.74 7.91
CA GLU A 65 16.23 -3.17 7.64
C GLU A 65 14.80 -3.65 7.36
N ILE A 66 14.61 -4.42 6.30
CA ILE A 66 13.32 -5.05 6.00
C ILE A 66 13.49 -6.55 5.87
N VAL A 67 12.55 -7.29 6.45
CA VAL A 67 12.49 -8.75 6.31
C VAL A 67 11.61 -9.06 5.11
N ILE A 68 12.18 -9.80 4.17
CA ILE A 68 11.56 -10.19 2.92
C ILE A 68 11.43 -11.71 2.80
N GLU A 69 10.42 -12.14 2.08
CA GLU A 69 10.20 -13.53 1.71
C GLU A 69 10.16 -13.62 0.17
N GLU A 70 10.99 -14.49 -0.42
CA GLU A 70 10.92 -14.75 -1.87
C GLU A 70 9.62 -15.51 -2.17
N LYS A 71 8.79 -14.95 -3.05
CA LYS A 71 7.47 -15.52 -3.35
C LYS A 71 7.49 -16.21 -4.71
N ARG A 72 6.86 -17.38 -4.81
CA ARG A 72 6.84 -18.17 -6.05
C ARG A 72 5.76 -17.79 -7.07
N SER A 73 4.74 -17.00 -6.75
CA SER A 73 3.62 -16.87 -7.73
C SER A 73 2.57 -15.77 -7.55
N LYS A 74 2.57 -14.93 -6.52
CA LYS A 74 1.48 -13.94 -6.36
C LYS A 74 1.85 -12.57 -6.91
N SER A 75 1.03 -12.07 -7.81
CA SER A 75 1.23 -10.80 -8.49
C SER A 75 0.64 -9.67 -7.64
N MET A 76 1.40 -8.57 -7.48
CA MET A 76 0.89 -7.37 -6.82
C MET A 76 -0.05 -6.64 -7.77
N VAL A 77 -1.24 -6.32 -7.28
CA VAL A 77 -2.11 -5.29 -7.87
C VAL A 77 -2.00 -4.05 -6.99
N CYS A 78 -1.66 -2.92 -7.61
CA CYS A 78 -1.69 -1.60 -6.98
C CYS A 78 -2.67 -0.74 -7.77
N VAL A 79 -3.72 -0.28 -7.12
CA VAL A 79 -4.73 0.60 -7.72
C VAL A 79 -4.59 1.98 -7.11
N LYS A 80 -4.37 2.99 -7.95
CA LYS A 80 -4.37 4.39 -7.54
C LYS A 80 -5.79 4.95 -7.68
N LEU A 81 -6.40 5.38 -6.57
CA LEU A 81 -7.65 6.12 -6.56
C LEU A 81 -7.39 7.61 -6.41
N LYS A 82 -7.96 8.43 -7.30
CA LYS A 82 -7.90 9.89 -7.18
C LYS A 82 -9.11 10.41 -6.38
N PRO A 83 -9.02 11.59 -5.76
CA PRO A 83 -10.16 12.26 -5.18
C PRO A 83 -11.36 12.39 -6.13
N GLY A 84 -12.57 12.26 -5.60
CA GLY A 84 -13.80 12.64 -6.28
C GLY A 84 -14.30 11.73 -7.40
N CYS A 85 -13.58 10.68 -7.80
CA CYS A 85 -14.01 9.75 -8.85
C CYS A 85 -13.44 8.36 -8.62
N ASN A 86 -14.27 7.30 -8.65
CA ASN A 86 -14.00 6.01 -9.29
C ASN A 86 -15.19 5.03 -9.21
N ILE A 87 -15.51 4.40 -10.34
CA ILE A 87 -16.20 3.11 -10.39
C ILE A 87 -15.11 2.10 -10.69
N TYR A 88 -14.94 1.11 -9.82
CA TYR A 88 -13.99 0.05 -10.05
C TYR A 88 -14.73 -1.16 -10.63
N SER A 89 -14.38 -1.51 -11.86
CA SER A 89 -14.81 -2.74 -12.52
C SER A 89 -13.56 -3.54 -12.89
N ASN A 90 -13.54 -4.82 -12.52
CA ASN A 90 -12.45 -5.72 -12.81
C ASN A 90 -12.96 -7.13 -13.13
N ASN A 91 -12.26 -7.85 -14.01
CA ASN A 91 -12.68 -9.17 -14.50
C ASN A 91 -12.22 -10.34 -13.61
N LYS A 92 -11.67 -10.04 -12.43
CA LYS A 92 -11.18 -11.01 -11.46
C LYS A 92 -11.52 -10.56 -10.04
N ASP A 93 -11.66 -11.55 -9.16
CA ASP A 93 -11.75 -11.33 -7.72
C ASP A 93 -10.45 -10.69 -7.22
N ILE A 94 -10.57 -9.68 -6.37
CA ILE A 94 -9.41 -9.00 -5.77
C ILE A 94 -9.65 -8.86 -4.27
N ALA A 95 -8.67 -9.30 -3.47
CA ALA A 95 -8.65 -9.05 -2.04
C ALA A 95 -7.61 -7.97 -1.72
N PHE A 96 -8.08 -6.74 -1.51
CA PHE A 96 -7.25 -5.64 -1.04
C PHE A 96 -6.96 -5.82 0.45
N ASN A 97 -5.68 -5.73 0.81
CA ASN A 97 -5.19 -5.98 2.17
C ASN A 97 -4.55 -4.74 2.82
N GLN A 98 -4.32 -3.68 2.05
CA GLN A 98 -3.67 -2.47 2.54
C GLN A 98 -4.06 -1.25 1.71
N VAL A 99 -4.11 -0.10 2.35
CA VAL A 99 -4.25 1.21 1.71
C VAL A 99 -3.13 2.12 2.19
N SER A 100 -2.57 2.91 1.28
CA SER A 100 -1.68 4.01 1.63
C SER A 100 -2.07 5.32 0.98
N ALA A 101 -1.60 6.42 1.57
CA ALA A 101 -1.70 7.77 1.03
C ALA A 101 -0.48 8.58 1.45
N GLN A 102 -0.05 9.53 0.64
CA GLN A 102 1.07 10.43 0.98
C GLN A 102 0.59 11.64 1.79
N SER A 103 -0.52 11.49 2.51
CA SER A 103 -1.34 12.62 2.90
C SER A 103 -0.73 13.43 4.03
N ASN A 104 -0.48 14.72 3.76
CA ASN A 104 -0.28 15.71 4.81
C ASN A 104 -1.63 16.18 5.41
N SER A 105 -2.74 15.93 4.71
CA SER A 105 -4.10 16.23 5.15
C SER A 105 -4.87 14.93 5.45
N ARG A 106 -6.14 15.02 5.86
CA ARG A 106 -6.96 13.83 6.08
C ARG A 106 -7.52 13.33 4.74
N SER A 107 -7.29 12.07 4.42
CA SER A 107 -7.91 11.37 3.28
C SER A 107 -8.70 10.15 3.77
N SER A 108 -9.91 9.97 3.26
CA SER A 108 -10.78 8.85 3.62
C SER A 108 -11.08 8.00 2.40
N LEU A 109 -10.91 6.68 2.53
CA LEU A 109 -11.37 5.72 1.54
C LEU A 109 -12.83 5.38 1.85
N VAL A 110 -13.72 5.59 0.88
CA VAL A 110 -15.15 5.29 1.00
C VAL A 110 -15.55 4.27 -0.05
N ALA A 111 -16.37 3.30 0.36
CA ALA A 111 -17.05 2.36 -0.53
C ALA A 111 -18.56 2.58 -0.43
N VAL A 112 -19.28 2.44 -1.54
CA VAL A 112 -20.75 2.49 -1.54
C VAL A 112 -21.30 1.07 -1.46
N ILE A 113 -21.92 0.71 -0.34
CA ILE A 113 -22.50 -0.62 -0.10
C ILE A 113 -24.00 -0.45 0.04
N ASN A 114 -24.79 -1.08 -0.84
CA ASN A 114 -26.26 -0.97 -0.84
C ASN A 114 -26.75 0.51 -0.85
N ASN A 115 -26.12 1.35 -1.68
CA ASN A 115 -26.38 2.80 -1.75
C ASN A 115 -26.05 3.60 -0.47
N VAL A 116 -25.28 3.02 0.46
CA VAL A 116 -24.80 3.69 1.66
C VAL A 116 -23.30 3.91 1.57
N ASP A 117 -22.86 5.14 1.86
CA ASP A 117 -21.44 5.47 1.96
C ASP A 117 -20.84 4.89 3.25
N VAL A 118 -19.89 3.98 3.10
CA VAL A 118 -19.16 3.34 4.19
C VAL A 118 -17.71 3.76 4.14
N THR A 119 -17.25 4.47 5.16
CA THR A 119 -15.83 4.82 5.31
C THR A 119 -15.05 3.58 5.72
N LEU A 120 -14.15 3.11 4.86
CA LEU A 120 -13.32 1.95 5.12
C LEU A 120 -12.10 2.29 5.98
N CYS A 121 -11.47 3.44 5.73
CA CYS A 121 -10.36 3.92 6.55
C CYS A 121 -10.14 5.44 6.40
N ASN A 122 -9.37 5.99 7.33
CA ASN A 122 -8.87 7.37 7.29
C ASN A 122 -7.35 7.32 7.40
N LEU A 123 -6.67 8.04 6.50
CA LEU A 123 -5.23 8.24 6.52
C LEU A 123 -4.92 9.73 6.68
N ASN A 124 -3.79 10.04 7.31
CA ASN A 124 -3.30 11.39 7.53
C ASN A 124 -1.78 11.39 7.67
N ALA A 125 -1.19 12.52 8.06
CA ALA A 125 0.26 12.66 8.23
C ALA A 125 0.88 11.70 9.27
N GLU A 126 0.09 11.24 10.25
CA GLU A 126 0.54 10.32 11.29
C GLU A 126 0.29 8.85 10.92
N VAL A 127 -0.78 8.59 10.17
CA VAL A 127 -1.22 7.26 9.74
C VAL A 127 -1.34 7.28 8.21
N THR A 128 -0.22 7.06 7.53
CA THR A 128 -0.17 7.11 6.06
C THR A 128 -0.45 5.76 5.40
N VAL A 129 -0.52 4.68 6.21
CA VAL A 129 -0.75 3.31 5.76
C VAL A 129 -1.61 2.58 6.79
N THR A 130 -2.62 1.84 6.34
CA THR A 130 -3.41 0.96 7.19
C THR A 130 -3.71 -0.35 6.50
N GLN A 131 -3.88 -1.41 7.27
CA GLN A 131 -4.46 -2.64 6.77
C GLN A 131 -5.97 -2.45 6.57
N ILE A 132 -6.49 -3.08 5.52
CA ILE A 132 -7.93 -3.23 5.28
C ILE A 132 -8.17 -4.69 4.91
N GLU A 133 -9.37 -5.18 5.10
CA GLU A 133 -9.77 -6.47 4.52
C GLU A 133 -11.00 -6.24 3.66
N PHE A 134 -10.73 -5.92 2.39
CA PHE A 134 -11.79 -5.65 1.43
C PHE A 134 -11.69 -6.63 0.26
N LYS A 135 -12.78 -7.35 0.00
CA LYS A 135 -12.89 -8.28 -1.13
C LYS A 135 -13.82 -7.72 -2.18
N TYR A 136 -13.31 -7.63 -3.39
CA TYR A 136 -14.02 -7.29 -4.60
C TYR A 136 -14.25 -8.57 -5.41
N LYS A 137 -15.47 -8.80 -5.92
CA LYS A 137 -15.78 -9.93 -6.80
C LYS A 137 -15.72 -9.51 -8.26
N ALA A 138 -15.26 -10.43 -9.11
CA ALA A 138 -15.21 -10.23 -10.55
C ALA A 138 -16.57 -9.80 -11.11
N ASN A 139 -16.55 -8.81 -12.01
CA ASN A 139 -17.72 -8.28 -12.72
C ASN A 139 -18.76 -7.54 -11.86
N ASP A 140 -18.52 -7.34 -10.57
CA ASP A 140 -19.36 -6.45 -9.74
C ASP A 140 -18.97 -4.99 -9.98
N GLU A 141 -19.90 -4.10 -10.24
CA GLU A 141 -19.58 -2.67 -10.22
C GLU A 141 -19.53 -2.19 -8.76
N GLN A 142 -18.34 -1.85 -8.27
CA GLN A 142 -18.16 -1.33 -6.93
C GLN A 142 -17.66 0.11 -7.00
N LYS A 143 -18.45 1.02 -6.43
CA LYS A 143 -18.07 2.42 -6.32
C LYS A 143 -17.16 2.60 -5.11
N PHE A 144 -15.98 3.14 -5.35
CA PHE A 144 -15.05 3.60 -4.33
C PHE A 144 -14.60 5.00 -4.66
N TYR A 145 -14.44 5.84 -3.65
CA TYR A 145 -13.86 7.15 -3.89
C TYR A 145 -13.07 7.60 -2.67
N VAL A 146 -12.18 8.54 -2.94
CA VAL A 146 -11.37 9.19 -1.93
C VAL A 146 -12.01 10.53 -1.62
N LEU A 147 -12.27 10.76 -0.33
CA LEU A 147 -12.53 12.10 0.20
C LEU A 147 -11.21 12.69 0.69
N GLY A 148 -10.87 13.89 0.25
CA GLY A 148 -9.59 14.55 0.53
C GLY A 148 -8.89 15.01 -0.74
N ASP A 149 -7.70 15.57 -0.60
CA ASP A 149 -7.00 16.23 -1.72
C ASP A 149 -5.97 15.33 -2.42
N GLU A 150 -5.59 14.24 -1.76
CA GLU A 150 -4.52 13.36 -2.22
C GLU A 150 -5.03 11.97 -2.66
N PRO A 151 -4.36 11.35 -3.65
CA PRO A 151 -4.70 10.00 -4.06
C PRO A 151 -4.40 8.97 -2.96
N MET A 152 -5.18 7.89 -2.96
CA MET A 152 -4.91 6.70 -2.15
C MET A 152 -4.51 5.54 -3.05
N PHE A 153 -3.68 4.64 -2.54
CA PHE A 153 -3.17 3.47 -3.25
C PHE A 153 -3.63 2.21 -2.52
N LEU A 154 -4.39 1.37 -3.19
CA LEU A 154 -4.87 0.09 -2.65
C LEU A 154 -3.99 -1.04 -3.17
N PHE A 155 -3.58 -1.91 -2.25
CA PHE A 155 -2.73 -3.05 -2.55
C PHE A 155 -3.51 -4.35 -2.37
N ALA A 156 -3.34 -5.25 -3.33
CA ALA A 156 -3.88 -6.60 -3.27
C ALA A 156 -2.85 -7.63 -3.71
N LEU A 157 -3.08 -8.85 -3.25
CA LEU A 157 -2.42 -10.06 -3.70
C LEU A 157 -3.33 -10.79 -4.69
N ASP A 158 -2.93 -10.82 -5.96
CA ASP A 158 -3.48 -11.73 -6.98
C ASP A 158 -2.75 -13.08 -6.85
#